data_AF-A0A385TL15-F1
#
_entry.id   AF-A0A385TL15-F1
#
_cell.length_a   1.000
_cell.length_b   1.000
_cell.length_c   1.000
_cell.angle_alpha   90.00
_cell.angle_beta   90.00
_cell.angle_gamma   90.00
#
_symmetry.space_group_name_H-M   'P 1'
#
loop_
_entity.id
_entity.type
_entity.pdbx_description
1 polymer ?
#
loop_
_entity_poly.entity_id
_entity_poly.type
_entity_poly.pdbx_seq_one_letter_code
_entity_poly.pdbx_strand_id
1 'polypeptide(L)'
;MIFKRTTSLLCLLLLICLTWQAPHPGFAAASTTQAKTKPAPMLILNKNTAAYLKKGVIPGFGGVQFGMTQNQIASKLGKPVSSFYHYGGKFWKFKNISYAGFNFENPYTGSNGMWCLLIGKEGLPNQTFADVKKQIGSAYEMYYNDMEEAYEMVYTFGKTRISFMADTAKAKITLVQIRR
;
A
#
# COMPACT_ATOMS: atom_id res chain seq x y z
N MET A 1 -18.85 1.29 -94.40
CA MET A 1 -19.20 2.53 -95.11
C MET A 1 -19.32 3.66 -94.08
N ILE A 2 -18.42 4.64 -94.17
CA ILE A 2 -18.57 6.07 -93.81
C ILE A 2 -18.77 6.45 -92.33
N PHE A 3 -17.70 7.03 -91.78
CA PHE A 3 -17.60 7.96 -90.65
C PHE A 3 -18.55 9.17 -90.76
N LYS A 4 -19.13 9.63 -89.64
CA LYS A 4 -19.40 11.05 -89.34
C LYS A 4 -19.26 11.25 -87.82
N ARG A 5 -18.26 12.01 -87.34
CA ARG A 5 -18.29 13.48 -87.07
C ARG A 5 -19.30 13.80 -85.94
N THR A 6 -19.04 14.60 -84.90
CA THR A 6 -18.02 15.61 -84.61
C THR A 6 -18.29 16.17 -83.19
N THR A 7 -17.21 16.42 -82.45
CA THR A 7 -16.94 17.57 -81.55
C THR A 7 -18.06 18.31 -80.80
N SER A 8 -17.87 18.34 -79.48
CA SER A 8 -17.64 19.55 -78.64
C SER A 8 -18.79 20.44 -78.16
N LEU A 9 -18.75 20.59 -76.82
CA LEU A 9 -18.86 21.79 -75.99
C LEU A 9 -20.23 22.40 -75.62
N LEU A 10 -20.33 22.61 -74.30
CA LEU A 10 -21.00 23.69 -73.56
C LEU A 10 -22.54 23.72 -73.57
N CYS A 11 -23.15 23.47 -72.40
CA CYS A 11 -23.57 24.56 -71.51
C CYS A 11 -24.25 24.05 -70.22
N LEU A 12 -23.95 24.76 -69.13
CA LEU A 12 -24.56 24.71 -67.81
C LEU A 12 -26.10 24.69 -67.85
N LEU A 13 -26.73 23.97 -66.92
CA LEU A 13 -27.77 24.52 -66.04
C LEU A 13 -28.10 23.56 -64.88
N LEU A 14 -27.74 24.02 -63.67
CA LEU A 14 -28.39 23.86 -62.37
C LEU A 14 -29.40 22.71 -62.17
N LEU A 15 -29.15 21.86 -61.16
CA LEU A 15 -30.14 21.48 -60.13
C LEU A 15 -29.56 20.39 -59.21
N ILE A 16 -28.92 20.73 -58.07
CA ILE A 16 -28.80 19.77 -56.95
C ILE A 16 -28.94 20.51 -55.61
N CYS A 17 -30.11 20.30 -55.01
CA CYS A 17 -30.49 20.22 -53.61
C CYS A 17 -29.48 20.73 -52.55
N LEU A 18 -29.90 21.77 -51.81
CA LEU A 18 -29.46 22.00 -50.45
C LEU A 18 -29.76 20.75 -49.61
N THR A 19 -28.73 20.07 -49.12
CA THR A 19 -28.86 19.15 -48.00
C THR A 19 -28.33 19.86 -46.76
N TRP A 20 -29.20 20.04 -45.77
CA TRP A 20 -28.83 20.42 -44.42
C TRP A 20 -27.95 19.31 -43.83
N GLN A 21 -26.67 19.60 -43.60
CA GLN A 21 -25.83 18.81 -42.70
C GLN A 21 -26.05 19.32 -41.28
N ALA A 22 -26.68 18.48 -40.45
CA ALA A 22 -26.68 18.65 -39.00
C ALA A 22 -25.24 18.55 -38.47
N PRO A 23 -24.83 19.36 -37.49
CA PRO A 23 -23.49 19.26 -36.91
C PRO A 23 -23.35 17.92 -36.16
N HIS A 24 -22.32 17.16 -36.52
CA HIS A 24 -21.92 15.94 -35.81
C HIS A 24 -21.57 16.28 -34.35
N PRO A 25 -22.00 15.48 -33.36
CA PRO A 25 -21.54 15.63 -31.99
C PRO A 25 -20.06 15.24 -31.94
N GLY A 26 -19.20 16.20 -31.64
CA GLY A 26 -17.80 15.96 -31.35
C GLY A 26 -17.68 15.06 -30.12
N PHE A 27 -17.06 13.89 -30.27
CA PHE A 27 -16.66 13.06 -29.14
C PHE A 27 -15.65 13.84 -28.31
N ALA A 28 -16.09 14.40 -27.19
CA ALA A 28 -15.19 14.92 -26.18
C ALA A 28 -14.34 13.75 -25.67
N ALA A 29 -13.04 13.80 -25.94
CA ALA A 29 -12.08 12.89 -25.33
C ALA A 29 -12.18 13.06 -23.80
N ALA A 30 -12.78 12.09 -23.13
CA ALA A 30 -12.76 12.03 -21.68
C ALA A 30 -11.30 11.91 -21.23
N SER A 31 -10.71 13.03 -20.81
CA SER A 31 -9.45 13.04 -20.08
C SER A 31 -9.66 12.21 -18.83
N THR A 32 -9.22 10.96 -18.86
CA THR A 32 -9.15 10.11 -17.70
C THR A 32 -8.10 10.73 -16.80
N THR A 33 -8.53 11.53 -15.84
CA THR A 33 -7.65 12.02 -14.78
C THR A 33 -7.22 10.78 -14.00
N GLN A 34 -6.03 10.26 -14.32
CA GLN A 34 -5.42 9.16 -13.59
C GLN A 34 -5.24 9.66 -12.15
N ALA A 35 -6.11 9.20 -11.25
CA ALA A 35 -5.99 9.53 -9.84
C ALA A 35 -4.60 9.10 -9.38
N LYS A 36 -3.76 10.06 -8.95
CA LYS A 36 -2.44 9.76 -8.35
C LYS A 36 -2.66 8.79 -7.20
N THR A 37 -2.33 7.52 -7.42
CA THR A 37 -2.37 6.50 -6.37
C THR A 37 -1.35 6.91 -5.31
N LYS A 38 -1.82 7.26 -4.11
CA LYS A 38 -0.93 7.53 -2.98
C LYS A 38 -0.04 6.30 -2.76
N PRO A 39 1.29 6.46 -2.61
CA PRO A 39 2.16 5.33 -2.35
C PRO A 39 1.74 4.60 -1.07
N ALA A 40 1.87 3.27 -1.07
CA ALA A 40 1.50 2.44 0.07
C ALA A 40 2.33 2.82 1.32
N PRO A 41 1.74 2.84 2.53
CA PRO A 41 2.44 3.28 3.74
C PRO A 41 3.59 2.34 4.14
N MET A 42 4.81 2.85 4.27
CA MET A 42 5.98 2.08 4.72
C MET A 42 6.32 2.39 6.18
N LEU A 43 6.98 1.46 6.86
CA LEU A 43 7.53 1.71 8.19
C LEU A 43 8.70 2.69 8.07
N ILE A 44 8.62 3.80 8.79
CA ILE A 44 9.67 4.83 8.79
C ILE A 44 10.45 4.77 10.10
N LEU A 45 11.75 4.49 9.99
CA LEU A 45 12.67 4.45 11.12
C LEU A 45 13.59 5.67 11.11
N ASN A 46 13.60 6.43 12.21
CA ASN A 46 14.45 7.60 12.43
C ASN A 46 14.50 7.99 13.91
N LYS A 47 15.14 9.12 14.23
CA LYS A 47 15.26 9.65 15.60
C LYS A 47 13.93 9.84 16.35
N ASN A 48 12.80 9.97 15.65
CA ASN A 48 11.47 10.14 16.24
C ASN A 48 10.73 8.81 16.45
N THR A 49 11.25 7.68 15.96
CA THR A 49 10.60 6.36 16.07
C THR A 49 10.24 6.02 17.51
N ALA A 50 11.17 6.23 18.45
CA ALA A 50 10.93 5.99 19.87
C ALA A 50 9.76 6.81 20.42
N ALA A 51 9.64 8.08 20.01
CA ALA A 51 8.57 8.97 20.47
C ALA A 51 7.19 8.54 19.95
N TYR A 52 7.11 8.12 18.69
CA TYR A 52 5.87 7.58 18.11
C TYR A 52 5.45 6.28 18.78
N LEU A 53 6.37 5.32 18.90
CA LEU A 53 6.07 3.99 19.46
C LEU A 53 5.72 4.06 20.96
N LYS A 54 6.34 4.96 21.74
CA LYS A 54 5.94 5.21 23.15
C LYS A 54 4.48 5.66 23.26
N LYS A 55 3.97 6.41 22.28
CA LYS A 55 2.56 6.85 22.20
C LYS A 55 1.65 5.80 21.55
N GLY A 56 2.20 4.68 21.09
CA GLY A 56 1.48 3.61 20.39
C GLY A 56 1.14 3.93 18.94
N VAL A 57 1.75 4.96 18.35
CA VAL A 57 1.56 5.35 16.95
C VAL A 57 2.57 4.61 16.08
N ILE A 58 2.12 4.05 14.95
CA ILE A 58 2.96 3.32 14.01
C ILE A 58 3.63 4.31 13.03
N PRO A 59 4.97 4.47 13.06
CA PRO A 59 5.67 5.42 12.19
C PRO A 59 5.47 5.12 10.70
N GLY A 60 5.03 6.11 9.93
CA GLY A 60 4.82 5.99 8.48
C GLY A 60 3.46 5.43 8.06
N PHE A 61 2.62 5.00 9.00
CA PHE A 61 1.31 4.39 8.72
C PHE A 61 0.13 5.36 8.83
N GLY A 62 0.29 6.63 8.42
CA GLY A 62 -0.85 7.56 8.30
C GLY A 62 -1.68 7.76 9.58
N GLY A 63 -1.04 7.70 10.74
CA GLY A 63 -1.69 7.86 12.05
C GLY A 63 -2.44 6.61 12.53
N VAL A 64 -2.14 5.42 12.00
CA VAL A 64 -2.52 4.16 12.64
C VAL A 64 -1.84 4.04 14.00
N GLN A 65 -2.58 3.59 15.01
CA GLN A 65 -2.09 3.42 16.37
C GLN A 65 -2.79 2.25 17.07
N PHE A 66 -2.16 1.73 18.13
CA PHE A 66 -2.75 0.70 18.98
C PHE A 66 -4.08 1.17 19.58
N GLY A 67 -5.01 0.23 19.72
CA GLY A 67 -6.37 0.46 20.20
C GLY A 67 -7.36 0.90 19.11
N MET A 68 -6.92 1.21 17.88
CA MET A 68 -7.86 1.49 16.78
C MET A 68 -8.67 0.25 16.41
N THR A 69 -9.96 0.44 16.17
CA THR A 69 -10.84 -0.63 15.68
C THR A 69 -10.55 -0.95 14.21
N GLN A 70 -11.00 -2.12 13.74
CA GLN A 70 -10.86 -2.51 12.34
C GLN A 70 -11.49 -1.48 11.39
N ASN A 71 -12.62 -0.87 11.77
CA ASN A 71 -13.29 0.17 10.99
C ASN A 71 -12.47 1.47 10.93
N GLN A 72 -11.82 1.86 12.03
CA GLN A 72 -10.94 3.03 12.06
C GLN A 72 -9.67 2.82 11.22
N ILE A 73 -9.16 1.59 11.13
CA ILE A 73 -8.05 1.27 10.22
C ILE A 73 -8.55 1.21 8.77
N ALA A 74 -9.75 0.67 8.53
CA ALA A 74 -10.33 0.59 7.19
C ALA A 74 -10.51 1.98 6.53
N SER A 75 -10.89 3.00 7.31
CA SER A 75 -11.02 4.37 6.80
C SER A 75 -9.68 4.98 6.34
N LYS A 76 -8.55 4.45 6.84
CA LYS A 76 -7.20 4.88 6.49
C LYS A 76 -6.58 4.06 5.37
N LEU A 77 -6.80 2.73 5.38
CA LEU A 77 -6.07 1.76 4.55
C LEU A 77 -6.98 1.06 3.52
N GLY A 78 -8.23 1.49 3.38
CA GLY A 78 -9.25 0.87 2.55
C GLY A 78 -9.91 -0.33 3.26
N LYS A 79 -10.92 -0.93 2.65
CA LYS A 79 -11.65 -2.06 3.26
C LYS A 79 -10.75 -3.29 3.52
N PRO A 80 -11.06 -4.13 4.52
CA PRO A 80 -10.45 -5.45 4.66
C PRO A 80 -10.67 -6.27 3.37
N VAL A 81 -9.65 -7.02 2.95
CA VAL A 81 -9.71 -7.83 1.72
C VAL A 81 -9.45 -9.32 1.96
N SER A 82 -8.69 -9.66 2.99
CA SER A 82 -8.42 -11.05 3.37
C SER A 82 -7.91 -11.12 4.79
N SER A 83 -7.81 -12.35 5.31
CA SER A 83 -7.21 -12.63 6.61
C SER A 83 -6.33 -13.87 6.56
N PHE A 84 -5.41 -13.98 7.51
CA PHE A 84 -4.57 -15.16 7.72
C PHE A 84 -4.33 -15.34 9.22
N TYR A 85 -3.97 -16.56 9.63
CA TYR A 85 -3.57 -16.85 11.01
C TYR A 85 -2.06 -16.82 11.14
N HIS A 86 -1.57 -16.21 12.22
CA HIS A 86 -0.16 -16.20 12.59
C HIS A 86 -0.05 -15.97 14.11
N TYR A 87 0.96 -16.52 14.79
CA TYR A 87 1.10 -16.43 16.26
C TYR A 87 -0.20 -16.71 17.06
N GLY A 88 -1.02 -17.65 16.62
CA GLY A 88 -2.28 -17.98 17.29
C GLY A 88 -3.37 -16.91 17.22
N GLY A 89 -3.25 -15.90 16.34
CA GLY A 89 -4.26 -14.85 16.18
C GLY A 89 -4.61 -14.55 14.72
N LYS A 90 -5.78 -13.97 14.49
CA LYS A 90 -6.25 -13.59 13.15
C LYS A 90 -5.74 -12.21 12.73
N PHE A 91 -4.99 -12.18 11.63
CA PHE A 91 -4.48 -10.96 11.01
C PHE A 91 -5.27 -10.62 9.75
N TRP A 92 -5.72 -9.36 9.65
CA TRP A 92 -6.45 -8.84 8.50
C TRP A 92 -5.54 -8.02 7.59
N LYS A 93 -5.69 -8.20 6.28
CA LYS A 93 -5.07 -7.36 5.23
C LYS A 93 -6.08 -6.34 4.72
N PHE A 94 -5.61 -5.16 4.33
CA PHE A 94 -6.45 -4.07 3.83
C PHE A 94 -6.09 -3.70 2.40
N LYS A 95 -7.08 -3.19 1.64
CA LYS A 95 -6.97 -2.97 0.19
C LYS A 95 -5.73 -2.18 -0.23
N ASN A 96 -5.35 -1.16 0.53
CA ASN A 96 -4.26 -0.24 0.16
C ASN A 96 -2.91 -0.65 0.78
N ILE A 97 -2.81 -1.84 1.38
CA ILE A 97 -1.57 -2.37 1.98
C ILE A 97 -1.58 -3.91 2.03
N SER A 98 -0.88 -4.54 1.09
CA SER A 98 -0.88 -6.01 0.92
C SER A 98 0.15 -6.75 1.77
N TYR A 99 1.19 -6.04 2.21
CA TYR A 99 2.33 -6.57 2.97
C TYR A 99 2.19 -6.43 4.48
N ALA A 100 1.07 -5.91 4.98
CA ALA A 100 0.83 -5.77 6.41
C ALA A 100 -0.39 -6.55 6.87
N GLY A 101 -0.29 -7.18 8.03
CA GLY A 101 -1.38 -7.84 8.73
C GLY A 101 -1.68 -7.15 10.05
N PHE A 102 -2.95 -6.91 10.34
CA PHE A 102 -3.40 -6.23 11.56
C PHE A 102 -4.24 -7.18 12.40
N ASN A 103 -3.86 -7.39 13.66
CA ASN A 103 -4.59 -8.21 14.60
C ASN A 103 -5.29 -7.33 15.65
N PHE A 104 -6.56 -7.64 15.91
CA PHE A 104 -7.48 -6.90 16.77
C PHE A 104 -7.94 -7.70 18.00
N GLU A 105 -7.48 -8.94 18.13
CA GLU A 105 -7.84 -9.90 19.18
C GLU A 105 -6.71 -9.96 20.21
N ASN A 106 -6.75 -9.12 21.24
CA ASN A 106 -5.72 -9.17 22.28
C ASN A 106 -5.97 -10.39 23.21
N PRO A 107 -5.13 -11.43 23.20
CA PRO A 107 -5.39 -12.65 23.96
C PRO A 107 -5.26 -12.46 25.48
N TYR A 108 -4.62 -11.37 25.93
CA TYR A 108 -4.36 -11.12 27.35
C TYR A 108 -5.45 -10.28 28.02
N THR A 109 -6.15 -9.44 27.25
CA THR A 109 -7.09 -8.46 27.80
C THR A 109 -8.50 -8.58 27.24
N GLY A 110 -8.69 -9.30 26.14
CA GLY A 110 -9.98 -9.37 25.43
C GLY A 110 -10.40 -8.03 24.78
N SER A 111 -9.51 -7.04 24.69
CA SER A 111 -9.83 -5.72 24.14
C SER A 111 -10.01 -5.75 22.62
N ASN A 112 -11.04 -5.08 22.10
CA ASN A 112 -11.40 -5.02 20.68
C ASN A 112 -10.70 -3.90 19.90
N GLY A 113 -9.37 -3.86 19.93
CA GLY A 113 -8.57 -2.87 19.21
C GLY A 113 -7.27 -3.44 18.68
N MET A 114 -6.68 -2.79 17.67
CA MET A 114 -5.40 -3.22 17.09
C MET A 114 -4.37 -3.35 18.21
N TRP A 115 -3.79 -4.53 18.37
CA TRP A 115 -2.79 -4.81 19.41
C TRP A 115 -1.48 -5.37 18.82
N CYS A 116 -1.53 -5.96 17.62
CA CYS A 116 -0.36 -6.46 16.91
C CYS A 116 -0.43 -6.11 15.42
N LEU A 117 0.72 -5.73 14.87
CA LEU A 117 0.95 -5.43 13.47
C LEU A 117 2.13 -6.27 12.97
N LEU A 118 1.92 -6.97 11.85
CA LEU A 118 2.97 -7.64 11.10
C LEU A 118 3.23 -6.87 9.81
N ILE A 119 4.49 -6.65 9.46
CA ILE A 119 4.92 -5.93 8.27
C ILE A 119 5.96 -6.79 7.55
N GLY A 120 5.64 -7.25 6.35
CA GLY A 120 6.59 -7.97 5.49
C GLY A 120 7.66 -7.05 4.90
N LYS A 121 8.66 -7.66 4.25
CA LYS A 121 9.82 -6.98 3.63
C LYS A 121 9.48 -5.78 2.75
N GLU A 122 8.32 -5.76 2.11
CA GLU A 122 7.88 -4.65 1.25
C GLU A 122 7.57 -3.38 2.04
N GLY A 123 7.23 -3.51 3.32
CA GLY A 123 6.98 -2.37 4.22
C GLY A 123 8.24 -1.83 4.90
N LEU A 124 9.38 -2.51 4.79
CA LEU A 124 10.70 -2.04 5.23
C LEU A 124 11.81 -2.58 4.29
N PRO A 125 11.83 -2.14 3.02
CA PRO A 125 12.65 -2.78 2.00
C PRO A 125 14.15 -2.55 2.22
N ASN A 126 14.92 -3.63 2.01
CA ASN A 126 16.39 -3.62 1.97
C ASN A 126 17.09 -3.13 3.25
N GLN A 127 16.41 -3.17 4.40
CA GLN A 127 17.04 -2.86 5.69
C GLN A 127 17.66 -4.11 6.30
N THR A 128 18.83 -3.96 6.89
CA THR A 128 19.47 -4.95 7.76
C THR A 128 19.36 -4.53 9.22
N PHE A 129 19.74 -5.41 10.15
CA PHE A 129 19.86 -5.03 11.57
C PHE A 129 20.84 -3.89 11.82
N ALA A 130 21.93 -3.83 11.05
CA ALA A 130 22.90 -2.74 11.15
C ALA A 130 22.27 -1.39 10.75
N ASP A 131 21.42 -1.37 9.73
CA ASP A 131 20.77 -0.14 9.26
C ASP A 131 19.73 0.37 10.26
N VAL A 132 18.95 -0.55 10.84
CA VAL A 132 18.02 -0.22 11.93
C VAL A 132 18.79 0.36 13.13
N LYS A 133 19.91 -0.25 13.54
CA LYS A 133 20.73 0.27 14.66
C LYS A 133 21.25 1.68 14.38
N LYS A 134 21.65 2.00 13.14
CA LYS A 134 22.07 3.36 12.76
C LYS A 134 20.93 4.38 12.90
N GLN A 135 19.68 3.96 12.69
CA GLN A 135 18.51 4.85 12.70
C GLN A 135 17.89 5.05 14.08
N ILE A 136 17.84 3.99 14.90
CA ILE A 136 17.10 3.98 16.18
C ILE A 136 17.94 3.55 17.39
N GLY A 137 19.24 3.32 17.22
CA GLY A 137 20.19 3.00 18.29
C GLY A 137 20.28 1.51 18.64
N SER A 138 20.85 1.22 19.81
CA SER A 138 21.07 -0.15 20.28
C SER A 138 19.77 -0.87 20.61
N ALA A 139 19.69 -2.14 20.20
CA ALA A 139 18.60 -3.04 20.54
C ALA A 139 18.64 -3.43 22.03
N TYR A 140 17.48 -3.79 22.57
CA TYR A 140 17.35 -4.38 23.91
C TYR A 140 17.92 -5.80 23.92
N GLU A 141 17.53 -6.60 22.94
CA GLU A 141 17.93 -8.01 22.81
C GLU A 141 18.14 -8.36 21.34
N MET A 142 18.99 -9.37 21.11
CA MET A 142 19.16 -10.02 19.82
C MET A 142 19.45 -11.50 20.07
N TYR A 143 18.68 -12.39 19.46
CA TYR A 143 18.79 -13.84 19.65
C TYR A 143 18.29 -14.58 18.41
N TYR A 144 18.60 -15.88 18.32
CA TYR A 144 17.95 -16.77 17.38
C TYR A 144 16.67 -17.30 18.01
N ASN A 145 15.54 -17.20 17.29
CA ASN A 145 14.24 -17.64 17.73
C ASN A 145 13.93 -18.98 17.06
N ASP A 146 14.06 -20.08 17.80
CA ASP A 146 13.86 -21.43 17.26
C ASP A 146 12.43 -21.67 16.75
N MET A 147 11.42 -21.00 17.32
CA MET A 147 10.03 -21.15 16.86
C MET A 147 9.79 -20.47 15.51
N GLU A 148 10.50 -19.39 15.25
CA GLU A 148 10.42 -18.63 13.99
C GLU A 148 11.49 -19.03 12.98
N GLU A 149 12.41 -19.90 13.39
CA GLU A 149 13.62 -20.27 12.65
C GLU A 149 14.40 -19.04 12.14
N ALA A 150 14.38 -17.93 12.88
CA ALA A 150 14.90 -16.64 12.45
C ALA A 150 15.70 -15.94 13.55
N TYR A 151 16.67 -15.11 13.14
CA TYR A 151 17.28 -14.15 14.05
C TYR A 151 16.30 -13.02 14.33
N GLU A 152 16.14 -12.65 15.59
CA GLU A 152 15.25 -11.59 16.05
C GLU A 152 16.07 -10.49 16.72
N MET A 153 15.79 -9.22 16.37
CA MET A 153 16.32 -8.04 17.03
C MET A 153 15.18 -7.22 17.62
N VAL A 154 15.26 -6.95 18.93
CA VAL A 154 14.12 -6.46 19.71
C VAL A 154 14.41 -5.09 20.31
N TYR A 155 13.43 -4.20 20.24
CA TYR A 155 13.41 -2.93 20.97
C TYR A 155 12.13 -2.79 21.78
N THR A 156 12.22 -2.10 22.92
CA THR A 156 11.09 -1.76 23.77
C THR A 156 11.00 -0.25 23.96
N PHE A 157 9.85 0.32 23.62
CA PHE A 157 9.56 1.75 23.72
C PHE A 157 8.28 1.97 24.53
N GLY A 158 8.43 2.14 25.85
CA GLY A 158 7.28 2.19 26.75
C GLY A 158 6.58 0.83 26.79
N LYS A 159 5.29 0.78 26.46
CA LYS A 159 4.53 -0.48 26.39
C LYS A 159 4.63 -1.18 25.03
N THR A 160 5.28 -0.57 24.05
CA THR A 160 5.36 -1.10 22.68
C THR A 160 6.66 -1.87 22.48
N ARG A 161 6.55 -3.11 22.01
CA ARG A 161 7.69 -3.92 21.54
C ARG A 161 7.71 -3.94 20.02
N ILE A 162 8.88 -3.75 19.43
CA ILE A 162 9.13 -3.96 18.00
C ILE A 162 10.24 -4.98 17.82
N SER A 163 9.97 -5.99 17.01
CA SER A 163 10.88 -7.08 16.67
C SER A 163 11.14 -7.07 15.18
N PHE A 164 12.41 -7.15 14.78
CA PHE A 164 12.85 -7.29 13.40
C PHE A 164 13.40 -8.70 13.22
N MET A 165 12.95 -9.42 12.19
CA MET A 165 13.32 -10.80 11.93
C MET A 165 14.04 -10.94 10.58
N ALA A 166 15.08 -11.78 10.55
CA ALA A 166 15.86 -12.09 9.37
C ALA A 166 16.47 -13.49 9.47
N ASP A 167 16.70 -14.15 8.34
CA ASP A 167 17.25 -15.52 8.28
C ASP A 167 18.64 -15.62 8.96
N THR A 168 19.41 -14.54 8.90
CA THR A 168 20.68 -14.39 9.63
C THR A 168 20.80 -12.97 10.19
N ALA A 169 21.67 -12.76 11.18
CA ALA A 169 21.93 -11.44 11.75
C ALA A 169 22.46 -10.39 10.74
N LYS A 170 22.94 -10.82 9.56
CA LYS A 170 23.43 -9.94 8.47
C LYS A 170 22.47 -9.89 7.28
N ALA A 171 21.44 -10.74 7.25
CA ALA A 171 20.48 -10.77 6.16
C ALA A 171 19.56 -9.55 6.19
N LYS A 172 18.80 -9.37 5.10
CA LYS A 172 17.74 -8.38 5.04
C LYS A 172 16.59 -8.81 5.93
N ILE A 173 15.95 -7.83 6.56
CA ILE A 173 14.76 -8.05 7.38
C ILE A 173 13.63 -8.54 6.48
N THR A 174 13.00 -9.65 6.88
CA THR A 174 11.91 -10.30 6.15
C THR A 174 10.56 -10.03 6.81
N LEU A 175 10.54 -9.81 8.12
CA LEU A 175 9.34 -9.54 8.91
C LEU A 175 9.64 -8.54 10.03
N VAL A 176 8.69 -7.65 10.28
CA VAL A 176 8.65 -6.79 11.46
C VAL A 176 7.36 -7.04 12.20
N GLN A 177 7.46 -7.29 13.51
CA GLN A 177 6.32 -7.38 14.40
C GLN A 177 6.32 -6.19 15.36
N ILE A 178 5.20 -5.49 15.48
CA ILE A 178 5.00 -4.41 16.45
C ILE A 178 3.79 -4.77 17.31
N ARG A 179 3.96 -4.88 18.63
CA ARG A 179 2.90 -5.28 19.56
C ARG A 179 2.89 -4.47 20.85
N ARG A 180 1.75 -4.47 21.52
CA ARG A 180 1.52 -3.82 22.82
C ARG A 180 0.79 -4.74 23.78
#